data_AF-A0A2K3N9H1-F1
#
_entry.id   AF-A0A2K3N9H1-F1
#
_cell.length_a   1.000
_cell.length_b   1.000
_cell.length_c   1.000
_cell.angle_alpha   90.00
_cell.angle_beta   90.00
_cell.angle_gamma   90.00
#
_symmetry.space_group_name_H-M   'P 1'
#
loop_
_entity.id
_entity.type
_entity.pdbx_description
1 polymer ?
#
loop_
_entity_poly.entity_id
_entity_poly.type
_entity_poly.pdbx_seq_one_letter_code
_entity_poly.pdbx_strand_id
1 'polypeptide(L)'
;MARYGSRLVVPVDLKKKPWEQELPLHNRWHPEIPPVAEATTGELFRVEMIDFSGGAITQNYTAEDAKHVDLSAVSFLFLLCLCVKV
;
A
#
# COMPACT_ATOMS: atom_id res chain seq x y z
N MET A 1 -23.82 -18.29 6.47
CA MET A 1 -23.30 -17.32 7.47
C MET A 1 -22.29 -16.45 6.75
N ALA A 2 -22.61 -15.19 6.50
CA ALA A 2 -21.72 -14.28 5.79
C ALA A 2 -20.39 -14.15 6.56
N ARG A 3 -19.27 -14.31 5.87
CA ARG A 3 -17.95 -14.08 6.46
C ARG A 3 -17.93 -12.64 6.95
N TYR A 4 -17.83 -12.43 8.26
CA TYR A 4 -17.69 -11.12 8.90
C TYR A 4 -16.30 -10.53 8.63
N GLY A 5 -15.98 -10.27 7.36
CA GLY A 5 -14.76 -9.62 6.93
C GLY A 5 -15.02 -8.93 5.60
N SER A 6 -14.83 -7.62 5.55
CA SER A 6 -14.85 -6.86 4.30
C SER A 6 -13.85 -7.46 3.31
N ARG A 7 -14.18 -7.42 2.01
CA ARG A 7 -13.32 -7.96 0.95
C ARG A 7 -11.95 -7.29 1.02
N LEU A 8 -10.88 -8.09 1.16
CA LEU A 8 -9.51 -7.59 1.06
C LEU A 8 -9.20 -7.34 -0.40
N VAL A 9 -8.92 -6.08 -0.74
CA VAL A 9 -8.69 -5.63 -2.11
C VAL A 9 -7.20 -5.57 -2.43
N VAL A 10 -6.42 -5.26 -1.40
CA VAL A 10 -5.01 -4.99 -1.50
C VAL A 10 -4.33 -5.74 -0.36
N PRO A 11 -3.81 -6.96 -0.63
CA PRO A 11 -3.00 -7.68 0.32
C PRO A 11 -1.57 -7.13 0.35
N VAL A 12 -0.93 -7.15 1.51
CA VAL A 12 0.46 -6.72 1.68
C VAL A 12 1.28 -7.80 2.40
N ASP A 13 2.45 -8.11 1.85
CA ASP A 13 3.46 -8.93 2.51
C ASP A 13 4.61 -8.06 3.04
N LEU A 14 4.69 -7.89 4.36
CA LEU A 14 5.74 -7.08 5.02
C LEU A 14 7.16 -7.66 4.86
N LYS A 15 7.30 -8.90 4.36
CA LYS A 15 8.62 -9.50 4.07
C LYS A 15 9.13 -9.14 2.67
N LYS A 16 8.29 -8.56 1.82
CA LYS A 16 8.61 -8.17 0.44
C LYS A 16 8.73 -6.66 0.32
N LYS A 17 9.58 -6.21 -0.60
CA LYS A 17 9.67 -4.78 -0.89
C LYS A 17 8.40 -4.28 -1.58
N PRO A 18 8.10 -2.97 -1.52
CA PRO A 18 6.91 -2.38 -2.16
C PRO A 18 6.72 -2.74 -3.65
N TRP A 19 7.80 -2.83 -4.42
CA TRP A 19 7.76 -3.21 -5.85
C TRP A 19 7.76 -4.73 -6.10
N GLU A 20 7.90 -5.54 -5.06
CA GLU A 20 7.86 -7.01 -5.13
C GLU A 20 6.51 -7.59 -4.66
N GLN A 21 5.58 -6.71 -4.26
CA GLN A 21 4.21 -7.08 -3.92
C GLN A 21 3.49 -7.66 -5.15
N GLU A 22 2.48 -8.50 -4.91
CA GLU A 22 1.63 -9.04 -5.99
C GLU A 22 0.95 -7.92 -6.78
N LEU A 23 0.53 -6.87 -6.07
CA LEU A 23 0.12 -5.59 -6.63
C LEU A 23 1.23 -4.57 -6.35
N PRO A 24 2.06 -4.20 -7.34
CA PRO A 24 3.18 -3.29 -7.13
C PRO A 24 2.74 -1.95 -6.55
N LEU A 25 3.46 -1.49 -5.52
CA LEU A 25 3.17 -0.19 -4.91
C LEU A 25 3.83 0.92 -5.70
N HIS A 26 3.11 2.02 -5.84
CA HIS A 26 3.63 3.22 -6.47
C HIS A 26 3.98 4.25 -5.39
N ASN A 27 4.92 5.13 -5.69
CA ASN A 27 5.28 6.25 -4.81
C ASN A 27 5.11 7.60 -5.51
N ARG A 28 4.41 7.61 -6.66
CA ARG A 28 4.12 8.79 -7.47
C ARG A 28 2.67 8.74 -7.95
N TRP A 29 2.08 9.92 -8.12
CA TRP A 29 0.76 10.08 -8.72
C TRP A 29 0.93 10.34 -10.22
N HIS A 30 0.31 9.49 -11.05
CA HIS A 30 0.26 9.69 -12.50
C HIS A 30 -1.04 9.11 -13.07
N PRO A 31 -1.73 9.80 -13.98
CA PRO A 31 -3.02 9.34 -14.52
C PRO A 31 -2.93 8.03 -15.33
N GLU A 32 -1.74 7.66 -15.79
CA GLU A 32 -1.52 6.40 -16.53
C GLU A 32 -1.30 5.19 -15.61
N ILE A 33 -1.27 5.38 -14.29
CA ILE A 33 -1.19 4.25 -13.36
C ILE A 33 -2.53 3.49 -13.41
N PRO A 34 -2.53 2.20 -13.76
CA PRO A 34 -3.75 1.44 -13.92
C PRO A 34 -4.43 1.19 -12.56
N PRO A 35 -5.77 1.07 -12.54
CA PRO A 35 -6.48 0.71 -11.32
C PRO A 35 -6.18 -0.73 -10.90
N VAL A 36 -5.92 -0.93 -9.62
CA VAL A 36 -5.62 -2.27 -9.06
C VAL A 36 -6.87 -3.06 -8.68
N ALA A 37 -8.00 -2.38 -8.52
CA ALA A 37 -9.27 -3.01 -8.21
C ALA A 37 -10.47 -2.10 -8.49
N GLU A 38 -11.64 -2.73 -8.52
CA GLU A 38 -12.92 -2.06 -8.62
C GLU A 38 -13.66 -2.12 -7.29
N ALA A 39 -14.46 -1.10 -7.00
CA ALA A 39 -15.39 -1.08 -5.88
C ALA A 39 -16.72 -0.49 -6.33
N THR A 40 -17.81 -1.01 -5.76
CA THR A 40 -19.15 -0.48 -5.99
C THR A 40 -19.47 0.59 -4.95
N THR A 41 -20.27 1.59 -5.33
CA THR A 41 -20.79 2.58 -4.38
C THR A 41 -21.49 1.89 -3.20
N GLY A 42 -21.05 2.18 -1.97
CA GLY A 42 -21.57 1.57 -0.75
C GLY A 42 -20.91 0.25 -0.32
N GLU A 43 -19.92 -0.24 -1.08
CA GLU A 43 -19.16 -1.44 -0.72
C GLU A 43 -18.18 -1.16 0.44
N LEU A 44 -18.20 -2.03 1.46
CA LEU A 44 -17.17 -2.07 2.50
C LEU A 44 -16.05 -3.02 2.10
N PHE A 45 -14.84 -2.48 1.97
CA PHE A 45 -13.65 -3.23 1.59
C PHE A 45 -12.47 -2.88 2.49
N ARG A 46 -11.45 -3.74 2.49
CA ARG A 46 -10.22 -3.57 3.28
C ARG A 46 -9.02 -3.39 2.36
N VAL A 47 -8.13 -2.48 2.75
CA VAL A 47 -6.85 -2.22 2.11
C VAL A 47 -5.78 -2.38 3.18
N GLU A 48 -4.77 -3.20 2.91
CA GLU A 48 -3.55 -3.25 3.73
C GLU A 48 -2.52 -2.28 3.16
N MET A 49 -1.69 -1.72 4.04
CA MET A 49 -0.72 -0.69 3.68
C MET A 49 0.63 -1.02 4.31
N ILE A 50 1.70 -0.66 3.59
CA ILE A 50 3.05 -0.59 4.16
C ILE A 50 3.24 0.80 4.75
N ASP A 51 4.11 0.91 5.76
CA ASP A 51 4.51 2.20 6.28
C ASP A 51 5.18 3.07 5.19
N PHE A 52 5.22 4.38 5.42
CA PHE A 52 5.70 5.35 4.44
C PHE A 52 7.17 5.11 4.01
N SER A 53 7.97 4.45 4.84
CA SER A 53 9.38 4.17 4.58
C SER A 53 9.59 2.86 3.79
N GLY A 54 8.52 2.08 3.59
CA GLY A 54 8.61 0.79 2.90
C GLY A 54 9.35 -0.28 3.71
N GLY A 55 9.32 -0.19 5.05
CA GLY A 55 10.04 -1.09 5.94
C GLY A 55 11.49 -0.70 6.24
N ALA A 56 11.90 0.56 6.00
CA ALA A 56 13.25 1.02 6.30
C ALA A 56 13.49 1.30 7.79
N ILE A 57 12.44 1.58 8.57
CA ILE A 57 12.55 1.81 10.02
C ILE A 57 12.45 0.47 10.76
N THR A 58 13.52 0.10 11.46
CA THR A 58 13.62 -1.16 12.22
C THR A 58 13.29 -0.98 13.70
N GLN A 59 13.12 -2.09 14.42
CA GLN A 59 12.84 -2.09 15.87
C GLN A 59 14.11 -1.96 16.73
N ASN A 60 15.21 -1.43 16.20
CA ASN A 60 16.50 -1.40 16.88
C ASN A 60 16.62 -0.27 17.93
N TYR A 61 15.55 0.48 18.23
CA TYR A 61 15.52 1.58 19.23
C TYR A 61 16.67 2.58 19.10
N THR A 62 17.16 2.79 17.88
CA THR A 62 18.27 3.68 17.55
C THR A 62 17.81 4.69 16.51
N ALA A 63 18.51 5.83 16.37
CA ALA A 63 18.11 6.91 15.46
C ALA A 63 18.73 6.76 14.05
N GLU A 64 19.55 5.72 13.87
CA GLU A 64 20.36 5.44 12.69
C GLU A 64 19.48 5.23 11.46
N ASP A 65 18.38 4.48 11.58
CA ASP A 65 17.46 4.25 10.48
C ASP A 65 16.81 5.57 10.02
N ALA A 66 16.39 6.42 10.96
CA ALA A 66 15.81 7.72 10.65
C ALA A 66 16.81 8.69 10.01
N LYS A 67 18.10 8.56 10.36
CA LYS A 67 19.18 9.37 9.78
C LYS A 67 19.56 8.95 8.36
N HIS A 68 19.48 7.65 8.08
CA HIS A 68 19.97 7.05 6.83
C HIS A 68 18.87 6.64 5.84
N VAL A 69 17.59 6.85 6.18
CA VAL A 69 16.47 6.58 5.29
C VAL A 69 16.57 7.38 3.99
N ASP A 70 16.34 6.71 2.85
CA ASP A 70 16.28 7.34 1.55
C ASP A 70 14.93 8.05 1.34
N LEU A 71 14.94 9.37 1.51
CA LEU A 71 13.76 10.23 1.33
C LEU A 71 13.30 10.37 -0.13
N SER A 72 14.06 9.88 -1.13
CA SER A 72 13.61 9.88 -2.53
C SER A 72 12.61 8.75 -2.82
N ALA A 73 12.73 7.67 -2.06
CA ALA A 73 11.90 6.47 -2.12
C ALA A 73 10.74 6.47 -1.11
N VAL A 74 10.64 7.48 -0.23
CA VAL A 74 9.56 7.58 0.76
C VAL A 74 8.19 7.83 0.14
N SER A 75 7.16 7.61 0.97
CA SER A 75 5.77 7.71 0.61
C SER A 75 5.41 6.68 -0.46
N PHE A 76 5.59 5.40 -0.11
CA PHE A 76 4.88 4.30 -0.77
C PHE A 76 3.39 4.46 -0.48
N LEU A 77 2.79 5.43 -1.15
CA LEU A 77 1.38 5.67 -1.11
C LEU A 77 0.75 4.58 -1.98
N PHE A 78 -0.13 3.77 -1.40
CA PHE A 78 -1.14 3.15 -2.24
C PHE A 78 -1.95 4.27 -2.88
N LEU A 79 -1.55 4.63 -4.10
CA LEU A 79 -2.44 5.34 -4.97
C LEU A 79 -3.52 4.35 -5.36
N LEU A 80 -4.53 4.23 -4.50
CA LEU A 80 -5.79 3.59 -4.85
C LEU A 80 -6.44 4.47 -5.91
N CYS A 81 -5.98 4.34 -7.16
CA CYS A 81 -6.88 4.44 -8.29
C CYS A 81 -7.78 3.21 -8.23
N LEU A 82 -8.71 3.18 -7.26
CA LEU A 82 -9.85 2.29 -7.36
C LEU A 82 -10.67 2.78 -8.52
N CYS A 83 -10.95 1.91 -9.49
CA CYS A 83 -11.97 2.22 -10.47
C CYS A 83 -13.32 2.07 -9.77
N VAL A 84 -13.89 3.19 -9.33
CA VAL A 84 -15.25 3.19 -8.78
C VAL A 84 -16.19 3.06 -9.96
N LYS A 85 -16.85 1.90 -10.07
CA LYS A 85 -17.97 1.73 -11.00
C LYS A 85 -19.16 2.47 -10.39
N VAL A 86 -19.49 3.62 -10.98
CA VAL A 86 -20.73 4.38 -10.71
C VAL A 86 -21.90 3.68 -11.38
#